data_AF-A0A661E2T9-F1
#
_entry.id   AF-A0A661E2T9-F1
#
_cell.length_a   1.000
_cell.length_b   1.000
_cell.length_c   1.000
_cell.angle_alpha   90.00
_cell.angle_beta   90.00
_cell.angle_gamma   90.00
#
_symmetry.space_group_name_H-M   'P 1'
#
loop_
_entity.id
_entity.type
_entity.pdbx_description
1 polymer ?
#
loop_
_entity_poly.entity_id
_entity_poly.type
_entity_poly.pdbx_seq_one_letter_code
_entity_poly.pdbx_strand_id
1 'polypeptide(L)'
;MNNNEITTDETIKPKKKKFSWFKKKDQPVESREPEVAEQELAETTPAKEGFFKRLKSGLKRTRGNLSDGLSNVFLGQKSIDDDLFEELETSLLLADVGVDATRDIINALTVRVSRKELTDTQALARALQQELSALLDQVERPLEIPEQEDPFVILMVGVNGVGKTTTIGKLASKLKAEGRSVMLAAGDTFRAAAVEQLQVWGERNDIPVVAQHTGADSASVIYDALESAKAKNVDVLIADTAGRLHTSDNLMEELVKVKRVLGKLDAAAPHEVM
;
A
#
# COMPACT_ATOMS: atom_id res chain seq x y z
N MET A 1 80.73 -19.75 -2.89
CA MET A 1 80.29 -19.29 -4.23
C MET A 1 78.84 -18.89 -4.05
N ASN A 2 78.60 -17.60 -3.78
CA ASN A 2 78.15 -16.59 -4.76
C ASN A 2 76.69 -16.87 -5.17
N ASN A 3 75.75 -15.94 -5.17
CA ASN A 3 75.80 -14.49 -5.10
C ASN A 3 74.35 -13.97 -4.95
N ASN A 4 74.20 -12.74 -4.44
CA ASN A 4 73.35 -11.63 -4.92
C ASN A 4 71.97 -11.89 -5.55
N GLU A 5 70.94 -11.03 -5.48
CA GLU A 5 70.61 -9.70 -4.94
C GLU A 5 69.33 -9.30 -5.74
N ILE A 6 68.71 -8.15 -5.42
CA ILE A 6 67.80 -7.37 -6.30
C ILE A 6 66.31 -7.84 -6.27
N THR A 7 65.39 -7.28 -5.46
CA THR A 7 64.65 -5.98 -5.54
C THR A 7 64.00 -5.63 -6.89
N THR A 8 62.66 -5.54 -6.90
CA THR A 8 61.79 -4.60 -7.65
C THR A 8 60.35 -4.89 -7.20
N ASP A 9 59.71 -4.12 -6.31
CA ASP A 9 59.00 -2.84 -6.55
C ASP A 9 58.31 -2.73 -7.92
N GLU A 10 57.01 -3.02 -7.97
CA GLU A 10 56.10 -2.42 -8.96
C GLU A 10 54.83 -1.94 -8.25
N THR A 11 54.85 -0.65 -7.93
CA THR A 11 53.73 0.17 -7.52
C THR A 11 52.79 0.43 -8.70
N ILE A 12 51.57 -0.14 -8.63
CA ILE A 12 50.49 0.10 -9.59
C ILE A 12 49.91 1.51 -9.35
N LYS A 13 50.25 2.48 -10.21
CA LYS A 13 49.63 3.81 -10.28
C LYS A 13 48.41 3.81 -11.21
N PRO A 14 47.20 4.26 -10.77
CA PRO A 14 46.09 4.48 -11.69
C PRO A 14 46.20 5.84 -12.39
N LYS A 15 46.20 5.84 -13.72
CA LYS A 15 46.20 7.02 -14.60
C LYS A 15 44.83 7.74 -14.53
N LYS A 16 44.80 8.95 -13.95
CA LYS A 16 43.66 9.88 -14.03
C LYS A 16 43.62 10.55 -15.43
N LYS A 17 42.60 10.26 -16.24
CA LYS A 17 42.30 11.03 -17.45
C LYS A 17 41.39 12.21 -17.08
N LYS A 18 41.94 13.42 -17.06
CA LYS A 18 41.19 14.70 -17.03
C LYS A 18 40.80 15.04 -18.46
N PHE A 19 39.49 15.11 -18.75
CA PHE A 19 38.98 15.70 -19.98
C PHE A 19 38.58 17.15 -19.70
N SER A 20 39.23 18.08 -20.39
CA SER A 20 39.06 19.53 -20.28
C SER A 20 38.56 20.04 -21.63
N TRP A 21 37.33 20.55 -21.69
CA TRP A 21 36.76 21.16 -22.90
C TRP A 21 36.22 22.57 -22.63
N PHE A 22 37.01 23.45 -22.01
CA PHE A 22 36.74 24.88 -22.02
C PHE A 22 37.69 25.58 -22.99
N LYS A 23 37.19 25.90 -24.18
CA LYS A 23 37.79 26.90 -25.06
C LYS A 23 36.70 27.90 -25.45
N LYS A 24 36.71 29.02 -24.73
CA LYS A 24 35.88 30.22 -24.95
C LYS A 24 36.53 31.03 -26.08
N LYS A 25 35.75 31.52 -27.04
CA LYS A 25 36.15 32.65 -27.89
C LYS A 25 34.91 33.48 -28.20
N ASP A 26 34.98 34.74 -27.76
CA ASP A 26 33.94 35.76 -27.86
C ASP A 26 33.71 36.21 -29.30
N GLN A 27 32.45 36.48 -29.65
CA GLN A 27 32.05 37.61 -30.50
C GLN A 27 30.61 38.04 -30.16
N PRO A 28 30.28 39.34 -30.32
CA PRO A 28 29.14 39.98 -29.66
C PRO A 28 27.84 39.79 -30.44
N VAL A 29 26.75 39.51 -29.72
CA VAL A 29 25.41 39.35 -30.30
C VAL A 29 24.63 40.65 -30.10
N GLU A 30 24.32 41.28 -31.23
CA GLU A 30 23.46 42.44 -31.41
C GLU A 30 21.98 42.04 -31.22
N SER A 31 21.25 42.93 -30.56
CA SER A 31 19.86 42.78 -30.11
C SER A 31 18.86 42.65 -31.26
N ARG A 32 18.11 41.54 -31.29
CA ARG A 32 16.75 41.46 -31.85
C ARG A 32 15.91 40.54 -30.98
N GLU A 33 14.89 41.11 -30.36
CA GLU A 33 13.80 40.35 -29.75
C GLU A 33 13.06 39.55 -30.84
N PRO A 34 12.63 38.31 -30.53
CA PRO A 34 11.40 37.79 -31.09
C PRO A 34 10.42 37.45 -29.95
N GLU A 35 9.33 38.22 -29.93
CA GLU A 35 7.95 37.74 -29.86
C GLU A 35 7.78 36.33 -29.25
N VAL A 36 7.54 36.29 -27.94
CA VAL A 36 7.15 35.06 -27.24
C VAL A 36 5.70 34.76 -27.64
N ALA A 37 5.53 33.85 -28.60
CA ALA A 37 4.28 33.15 -28.79
C ALA A 37 3.97 32.39 -27.49
N GLU A 38 3.00 32.90 -26.77
CA GLU A 38 2.44 32.34 -25.54
C GLU A 38 1.72 31.03 -25.89
N GLN A 39 2.49 29.93 -25.90
CA GLN A 39 1.90 28.60 -25.85
C GLN A 39 1.39 28.39 -24.42
N GLU A 40 0.06 28.51 -24.27
CA GLU A 40 -0.69 27.99 -23.14
C GLU A 40 -0.19 26.57 -22.82
N LEU A 41 0.55 26.46 -21.72
CA LEU A 41 0.75 25.22 -21.01
C LEU A 41 -0.63 24.81 -20.48
N ALA A 42 -1.33 24.03 -21.29
CA ALA A 42 -2.45 23.24 -20.82
C ALA A 42 -1.97 22.46 -19.59
N GLU A 43 -2.49 22.83 -18.42
CA GLU A 43 -2.42 22.03 -17.20
C GLU A 43 -3.12 20.70 -17.47
N THR A 44 -2.39 19.75 -18.04
CA THR A 44 -2.83 18.36 -18.05
C THR A 44 -2.73 17.88 -16.61
N THR A 45 -3.85 17.74 -15.91
CA THR A 45 -3.93 16.92 -14.69
C THR A 45 -3.51 15.49 -15.03
N PRO A 46 -2.29 15.00 -14.67
CA PRO A 46 -1.81 13.71 -15.14
C PRO A 46 -2.04 12.57 -14.13
N ALA A 47 -2.54 12.87 -12.92
CA ALA A 47 -2.58 11.91 -11.83
C ALA A 47 -3.76 10.91 -11.92
N LYS A 48 -4.95 11.37 -12.33
CA LYS A 48 -6.17 10.54 -12.30
C LYS A 48 -6.20 9.46 -13.38
N GLU A 49 -5.78 9.78 -14.61
CA GLU A 49 -5.69 8.80 -15.69
C GLU A 49 -4.64 7.72 -15.40
N GLY A 50 -3.50 8.11 -14.80
CA GLY A 50 -2.46 7.18 -14.37
C GLY A 50 -2.93 6.23 -13.27
N PHE A 51 -3.63 6.74 -12.25
CA PHE A 51 -4.16 5.92 -11.16
C PHE A 51 -5.24 4.94 -11.65
N PHE A 52 -6.24 5.43 -12.40
CA PHE A 52 -7.33 4.58 -12.89
C PHE A 52 -6.83 3.51 -13.86
N LYS A 53 -5.85 3.83 -14.71
CA LYS A 53 -5.20 2.85 -15.59
C LYS A 53 -4.44 1.78 -14.80
N ARG A 54 -3.73 2.16 -13.74
CA ARG A 54 -3.04 1.20 -12.84
C ARG A 54 -4.03 0.29 -12.12
N LEU A 55 -5.13 0.85 -11.60
CA LEU A 55 -6.19 0.08 -10.95
C LEU A 55 -6.82 -0.92 -11.93
N LYS A 56 -7.24 -0.45 -13.11
CA LYS A 56 -7.81 -1.28 -14.18
C LYS A 56 -6.86 -2.39 -14.62
N SER A 57 -5.56 -2.10 -14.69
CA SER A 57 -4.53 -3.09 -15.01
C SER A 57 -4.36 -4.12 -13.90
N GLY A 58 -4.36 -3.69 -12.63
CA GLY A 58 -4.25 -4.59 -11.47
C GLY A 58 -5.44 -5.54 -11.35
N LEU A 59 -6.64 -5.07 -11.71
CA LEU A 59 -7.88 -5.85 -11.68
C LEU A 59 -8.16 -6.63 -12.97
N LYS A 60 -7.24 -6.66 -13.94
CA LYS A 60 -7.48 -7.27 -15.27
C LYS A 60 -7.95 -8.73 -15.17
N ARG A 61 -7.36 -9.52 -14.26
CA ARG A 61 -7.70 -10.94 -14.08
C ARG A 61 -9.07 -11.11 -13.43
N THR A 62 -9.35 -10.41 -12.33
CA THR A 62 -10.66 -10.40 -11.67
C THR A 62 -11.76 -9.93 -12.62
N ARG A 63 -11.49 -8.87 -13.38
CA ARG A 63 -12.42 -8.37 -14.38
C ARG A 63 -12.67 -9.41 -15.48
N GLY A 64 -11.66 -10.14 -15.94
CA GLY A 64 -11.88 -11.23 -16.89
C GLY A 64 -12.83 -12.29 -16.33
N ASN A 65 -12.53 -12.82 -15.14
CA ASN A 65 -13.36 -13.86 -14.53
C ASN A 65 -14.81 -13.38 -14.26
N LEU A 66 -14.97 -12.17 -13.71
CA LEU A 66 -16.29 -11.63 -13.37
C LEU A 66 -17.03 -11.09 -14.60
N SER A 67 -16.38 -10.31 -15.47
CA SER A 67 -17.06 -9.74 -16.64
C SER A 67 -17.34 -10.77 -17.71
N ASP A 68 -16.46 -11.75 -17.92
CA ASP A 68 -16.68 -12.76 -18.95
C ASP A 68 -17.75 -13.76 -18.49
N GLY A 69 -17.75 -14.13 -17.20
CA GLY A 69 -18.82 -14.91 -16.58
C GLY A 69 -20.18 -14.21 -16.70
N LEU A 70 -20.28 -12.98 -16.18
CA LEU A 70 -21.52 -12.20 -16.22
C LEU A 70 -21.99 -11.85 -17.64
N SER A 71 -21.07 -11.54 -18.56
CA SER A 71 -21.45 -11.23 -19.95
C SER A 71 -22.08 -12.43 -20.64
N ASN A 72 -21.58 -13.65 -20.39
CA ASN A 72 -22.17 -14.86 -20.96
C ASN A 72 -23.59 -15.11 -20.42
N VAL A 73 -23.78 -14.92 -19.12
CA VAL A 73 -25.08 -15.02 -18.44
C VAL A 73 -26.09 -14.01 -19.04
N PHE A 74 -25.68 -12.74 -19.21
CA PHE A 74 -26.57 -11.69 -19.72
C PHE A 74 -26.76 -11.67 -21.25
N LEU A 75 -25.85 -12.26 -22.04
CA LEU A 75 -25.95 -12.35 -23.50
C LEU A 75 -26.76 -13.58 -23.95
N GLY A 76 -26.76 -14.65 -23.16
CA GLY A 76 -27.43 -15.91 -23.49
C GLY A 76 -28.94 -15.88 -23.31
N GLN A 77 -29.45 -15.10 -22.36
CA GLN A 77 -30.85 -15.13 -21.96
C GLN A 77 -31.59 -13.83 -22.28
N LYS A 78 -32.84 -13.94 -22.72
CA LYS A 78 -33.72 -12.80 -23.08
C LYS A 78 -34.72 -12.44 -21.98
N SER A 79 -35.01 -13.38 -21.08
CA SER A 79 -35.92 -13.25 -19.95
C SER A 79 -35.13 -13.20 -18.66
N ILE A 80 -35.73 -12.58 -17.63
CA ILE A 80 -35.27 -12.72 -16.25
C ILE A 80 -36.10 -13.84 -15.64
N ASP A 81 -35.51 -15.02 -15.51
CA ASP A 81 -36.10 -16.24 -14.96
C ASP A 81 -35.20 -16.85 -13.87
N ASP A 82 -35.67 -17.92 -13.25
CA ASP A 82 -34.96 -18.56 -12.14
C ASP A 82 -33.59 -19.14 -12.58
N ASP A 83 -33.50 -19.65 -13.82
CA ASP A 83 -32.25 -20.16 -14.39
C ASP A 83 -31.19 -19.04 -14.49
N LEU A 84 -31.59 -17.82 -14.88
CA LEU A 84 -30.69 -16.65 -14.88
C LEU A 84 -30.09 -16.37 -13.50
N PHE A 85 -30.91 -16.49 -12.45
CA PHE A 85 -30.48 -16.22 -11.08
C PHE A 85 -29.53 -17.30 -10.57
N GLU A 86 -29.75 -18.57 -10.90
CA GLU A 86 -28.82 -19.66 -10.56
C GLU A 86 -27.47 -19.49 -11.25
N GLU A 87 -27.45 -19.11 -12.54
CA GLU A 87 -26.23 -18.82 -13.28
C GLU A 87 -25.48 -17.62 -12.69
N LEU A 88 -26.22 -16.56 -12.33
CA LEU A 88 -25.65 -15.36 -11.69
C LEU A 88 -25.03 -15.68 -10.33
N GLU A 89 -25.73 -16.42 -9.48
CA GLU A 89 -25.24 -16.89 -8.18
C GLU A 89 -23.94 -17.69 -8.35
N THR A 90 -23.95 -18.66 -9.27
CA THR A 90 -22.78 -19.48 -9.58
C THR A 90 -21.60 -18.62 -10.02
N SER A 91 -21.83 -17.62 -10.88
CA SER A 91 -20.79 -16.71 -11.35
C SER A 91 -20.20 -15.85 -10.22
N LEU A 92 -21.02 -15.39 -9.27
CA LEU A 92 -20.55 -14.61 -8.12
C LEU A 92 -19.70 -15.47 -7.17
N LEU A 93 -20.12 -16.71 -6.91
CA LEU A 93 -19.36 -17.66 -6.09
C LEU A 93 -18.01 -18.02 -6.73
N LEU A 94 -17.99 -18.28 -8.04
CA LEU A 94 -16.74 -18.55 -8.78
C LEU A 94 -15.78 -17.34 -8.83
N ALA A 95 -16.30 -16.13 -8.58
CA ALA A 95 -15.53 -14.91 -8.51
C ALA A 95 -15.06 -14.55 -7.08
N ASP A 96 -15.17 -15.48 -6.13
CA ASP A 96 -14.79 -15.32 -4.72
C ASP A 96 -15.56 -14.22 -3.97
N VAL A 97 -16.82 -13.94 -4.35
CA VAL A 97 -17.68 -12.98 -3.64
C VAL A 97 -18.09 -13.49 -2.26
N GLY A 98 -18.16 -14.82 -2.10
CA GLY A 98 -18.56 -15.48 -0.85
C GLY A 98 -20.07 -15.71 -0.75
N VAL A 99 -20.46 -16.69 0.07
CA VAL A 99 -21.84 -17.19 0.14
C VAL A 99 -22.80 -16.12 0.67
N ASP A 100 -22.46 -15.47 1.79
CA ASP A 100 -23.36 -14.50 2.44
C ASP A 100 -23.60 -13.28 1.55
N ALA A 101 -22.53 -12.67 1.03
CA ALA A 101 -22.64 -11.53 0.13
C ALA A 101 -23.39 -11.88 -1.16
N THR A 102 -23.13 -13.05 -1.74
CA THR A 102 -23.87 -13.52 -2.93
C THR A 102 -25.35 -13.67 -2.62
N ARG A 103 -25.70 -14.30 -1.50
CA ARG A 103 -27.09 -14.47 -1.07
C ARG A 103 -27.80 -13.12 -0.88
N ASP A 104 -27.14 -12.16 -0.25
CA ASP A 104 -27.69 -10.81 -0.05
C ASP A 104 -27.97 -10.11 -1.38
N ILE A 105 -27.02 -10.19 -2.32
CA ILE A 105 -27.16 -9.64 -3.68
C ILE A 105 -28.33 -10.30 -4.42
N ILE A 106 -28.38 -11.63 -4.46
CA ILE A 106 -29.43 -12.36 -5.18
C ILE A 106 -30.80 -12.03 -4.61
N ASN A 107 -30.96 -12.04 -3.28
CA ASN A 107 -32.22 -11.67 -2.63
C ASN A 107 -32.65 -10.24 -2.98
N ALA A 108 -31.72 -9.28 -2.95
CA ALA A 108 -32.02 -7.89 -3.29
C ALA A 108 -32.49 -7.75 -4.74
N LEU A 109 -31.81 -8.43 -5.68
CA LEU A 109 -32.19 -8.44 -7.09
C LEU A 109 -33.56 -9.11 -7.31
N THR A 110 -33.83 -10.25 -6.69
CA THR A 110 -35.12 -10.95 -6.77
C THR A 110 -36.28 -10.07 -6.29
N VAL A 111 -36.08 -9.32 -5.21
CA VAL A 111 -37.08 -8.36 -4.72
C VAL A 111 -37.34 -7.26 -5.77
N ARG A 112 -36.30 -6.68 -6.39
CA ARG A 112 -36.46 -5.66 -7.44
C ARG A 112 -37.18 -6.20 -8.68
N VAL A 113 -36.91 -7.44 -9.09
CA VAL A 113 -37.65 -8.12 -10.18
C VAL A 113 -39.12 -8.30 -9.81
N SER A 114 -39.43 -8.77 -8.60
CA SER A 114 -40.81 -8.99 -8.15
C SER A 114 -41.64 -7.69 -8.13
N ARG A 115 -40.98 -6.55 -7.93
CA ARG A 115 -41.56 -5.20 -7.99
C ARG A 115 -41.67 -4.63 -9.40
N LYS A 116 -41.27 -5.39 -10.42
CA LYS A 116 -41.23 -4.98 -11.83
C LYS A 116 -40.31 -3.77 -12.09
N GLU A 117 -39.28 -3.59 -11.28
CA GLU A 117 -38.30 -2.51 -11.43
C GLU A 117 -37.24 -2.83 -12.50
N LEU A 118 -37.07 -4.12 -12.83
CA LEU A 118 -36.08 -4.62 -13.78
C LEU A 118 -36.78 -5.21 -15.00
N THR A 119 -36.66 -4.52 -16.14
CA THR A 119 -37.42 -4.82 -17.37
C THR A 119 -36.66 -5.69 -18.37
N ASP A 120 -35.33 -5.75 -18.26
CA ASP A 120 -34.45 -6.51 -19.15
C ASP A 120 -33.13 -6.88 -18.44
N THR A 121 -32.32 -7.71 -19.11
CA THR A 121 -31.03 -8.17 -18.60
C THR A 121 -30.01 -7.03 -18.41
N GLN A 122 -30.13 -5.92 -19.15
CA GLN A 122 -29.27 -4.74 -18.95
C GLN A 122 -29.66 -3.95 -17.69
N ALA A 123 -30.95 -3.90 -17.36
CA ALA A 123 -31.45 -3.35 -16.11
C ALA A 123 -30.98 -4.21 -14.93
N LEU A 124 -31.04 -5.53 -15.06
CA LEU A 124 -30.50 -6.45 -14.06
C LEU A 124 -28.99 -6.28 -13.84
N ALA A 125 -28.19 -6.17 -14.92
CA ALA A 125 -26.75 -5.93 -14.82
C ALA A 125 -26.42 -4.60 -14.09
N ARG A 126 -27.19 -3.54 -14.37
CA ARG A 126 -27.05 -2.25 -13.67
C ARG A 126 -27.46 -2.36 -12.20
N ALA A 127 -28.52 -3.10 -11.90
CA ALA A 127 -28.93 -3.35 -10.52
C ALA A 127 -27.88 -4.15 -9.75
N LEU A 128 -27.29 -5.17 -10.35
CA LEU A 128 -26.16 -5.93 -9.77
C LEU A 128 -24.99 -5.02 -9.43
N GLN A 129 -24.61 -4.11 -10.34
CA GLN A 129 -23.56 -3.13 -10.07
C GLN A 129 -23.90 -2.24 -8.87
N GLN A 130 -25.16 -1.82 -8.74
CA GLN A 130 -25.62 -1.01 -7.61
C GLN A 130 -25.58 -1.79 -6.30
N GLU A 131 -26.01 -3.04 -6.27
CA GLU A 131 -25.94 -3.88 -5.06
C GLU A 131 -24.49 -4.13 -4.63
N LEU A 132 -23.60 -4.43 -5.59
CA LEU A 132 -22.17 -4.57 -5.31
C LEU A 132 -21.56 -3.27 -4.76
N SER A 133 -21.93 -2.11 -5.31
CA SER A 133 -21.46 -0.82 -4.80
C SER A 133 -21.99 -0.54 -3.39
N ALA A 134 -23.28 -0.78 -3.15
CA ALA A 134 -23.91 -0.54 -1.87
C ALA A 134 -23.31 -1.37 -0.73
N LEU A 135 -22.82 -2.58 -1.02
CA LEU A 135 -22.07 -3.38 -0.05
C LEU A 135 -20.72 -2.74 0.30
N LEU A 136 -20.01 -2.16 -0.67
CA LEU A 136 -18.73 -1.50 -0.45
C LEU A 136 -18.89 -0.16 0.28
N ASP A 137 -19.94 0.60 -0.04
CA ASP A 137 -20.22 1.91 0.58
C ASP A 137 -20.40 1.81 2.11
N GLN A 138 -20.85 0.66 2.63
CA GLN A 138 -21.03 0.43 4.07
C GLN A 138 -19.72 0.35 4.86
N VAL A 139 -18.64 -0.04 4.18
CA VAL A 139 -17.31 -0.23 4.77
C VAL A 139 -16.29 0.79 4.27
N GLU A 140 -16.71 1.73 3.41
CA GLU A 140 -15.87 2.83 2.96
C GLU A 140 -15.61 3.80 4.12
N ARG A 141 -14.44 3.63 4.76
CA ARG A 141 -13.95 4.50 5.82
C ARG A 141 -12.49 4.83 5.54
N PRO A 142 -12.21 6.00 4.96
CA PRO A 142 -10.83 6.46 4.77
C PRO A 142 -10.09 6.55 6.10
N LEU A 143 -8.79 6.23 6.08
CA LEU A 143 -7.93 6.47 7.24
C LEU A 143 -7.77 7.98 7.46
N GLU A 144 -8.33 8.48 8.55
CA GLU A 144 -8.22 9.87 8.98
C GLU A 144 -7.16 10.00 10.07
N ILE A 145 -6.15 10.85 9.82
CA ILE A 145 -5.09 11.15 10.78
C ILE A 145 -5.24 12.62 11.19
N PRO A 146 -5.88 12.90 12.33
CA PRO A 146 -6.08 14.29 12.79
C PRO A 146 -4.74 14.95 13.14
N GLU A 147 -4.73 16.28 13.18
CA GLU A 147 -3.64 17.02 13.81
C GLU A 147 -3.77 16.88 15.34
N GLN A 148 -2.72 16.39 15.99
CA GLN A 148 -2.67 16.13 17.42
C GLN A 148 -1.24 16.28 17.94
N GLU A 149 -1.08 16.53 19.25
CA GLU A 149 0.25 16.69 19.88
C GLU A 149 1.02 15.36 19.94
N ASP A 150 0.31 14.26 20.21
CA ASP A 150 0.88 12.91 20.28
C ASP A 150 0.86 12.22 18.91
N PRO A 151 1.82 11.33 18.59
CA PRO A 151 1.86 10.62 17.32
C PRO A 151 0.61 9.73 17.12
N PHE A 152 0.06 9.74 15.91
CA PHE A 152 -0.98 8.78 15.52
C PHE A 152 -0.35 7.39 15.34
N VAL A 153 -0.79 6.43 16.15
CA VAL A 153 -0.21 5.07 16.20
C VAL A 153 -1.03 4.10 15.36
N ILE A 154 -0.40 3.57 14.31
CA ILE A 154 -0.93 2.51 13.45
C ILE A 154 -0.25 1.19 13.79
N LEU A 155 -1.02 0.21 14.23
CA LEU A 155 -0.55 -1.15 14.49
C LEU A 155 -0.91 -2.08 13.34
N MET A 156 0.10 -2.61 12.65
CA MET A 156 -0.09 -3.48 11.48
C MET A 156 -0.11 -4.94 11.89
N VAL A 157 -1.23 -5.61 11.69
CA VAL A 157 -1.45 -7.00 12.08
C VAL A 157 -1.76 -7.87 10.87
N GLY A 158 -1.79 -9.19 11.07
CA GLY A 158 -2.08 -10.17 10.02
C GLY A 158 -0.93 -11.13 9.77
N VAL A 159 -1.16 -12.10 8.89
CA VAL A 159 -0.31 -13.28 8.82
C VAL A 159 0.95 -13.06 7.97
N ASN A 160 1.88 -14.00 8.00
CA ASN A 160 3.10 -13.92 7.20
C ASN A 160 2.76 -14.03 5.71
N GLY A 161 3.40 -13.21 4.88
CA GLY A 161 3.25 -13.28 3.43
C GLY A 161 2.10 -12.46 2.83
N VAL A 162 1.17 -11.91 3.62
CA VAL A 162 0.07 -11.06 3.09
C VAL A 162 0.51 -9.65 2.69
N GLY A 163 1.77 -9.30 2.97
CA GLY A 163 2.38 -8.04 2.53
C GLY A 163 2.45 -6.93 3.57
N LYS A 164 2.29 -7.20 4.89
CA LYS A 164 2.35 -6.19 5.97
C LYS A 164 3.52 -5.21 5.85
N THR A 165 4.76 -5.69 5.88
CA THR A 165 5.97 -4.85 5.79
C THR A 165 6.04 -4.06 4.48
N THR A 166 5.53 -4.62 3.38
CA THR A 166 5.43 -3.92 2.09
C THR A 166 4.35 -2.82 2.13
N THR A 167 3.22 -3.06 2.80
CA THR A 167 2.16 -2.07 3.02
C THR A 167 2.65 -0.95 3.93
N ILE A 168 3.41 -1.26 4.98
CA ILE A 168 4.07 -0.28 5.86
C ILE A 168 4.94 0.67 5.04
N GLY A 169 5.85 0.13 4.22
CA GLY A 169 6.73 0.96 3.39
C GLY A 169 5.98 1.85 2.40
N LYS A 170 4.91 1.33 1.77
CA LYS A 170 4.04 2.12 0.88
C LYS A 170 3.28 3.21 1.62
N LEU A 171 2.72 2.90 2.78
CA LEU A 171 1.97 3.85 3.60
C LEU A 171 2.88 4.94 4.15
N ALA A 172 4.06 4.57 4.66
CA ALA A 172 5.07 5.51 5.13
C ALA A 172 5.52 6.47 4.03
N SER A 173 5.77 5.95 2.82
CA SER A 173 6.09 6.77 1.65
C SER A 173 4.95 7.71 1.25
N LYS A 174 3.69 7.23 1.28
CA LYS A 174 2.49 8.03 1.01
C LYS A 174 2.34 9.17 2.03
N LEU A 175 2.40 8.87 3.32
CA LEU A 175 2.26 9.86 4.41
C LEU A 175 3.41 10.88 4.38
N LYS A 176 4.65 10.45 4.10
CA LYS A 176 5.78 11.37 3.89
C LYS A 176 5.54 12.29 2.69
N ALA A 177 5.00 11.77 1.59
CA ALA A 177 4.65 12.59 0.42
C ALA A 177 3.50 13.58 0.70
N GLU A 178 2.64 13.29 1.69
CA GLU A 178 1.61 14.20 2.21
C GLU A 178 2.18 15.24 3.21
N GLY A 179 3.50 15.21 3.47
CA GLY A 179 4.18 16.17 4.35
C GLY A 179 4.22 15.76 5.82
N ARG A 180 3.75 14.57 6.18
CA ARG A 180 3.78 14.07 7.56
C ARG A 180 5.15 13.47 7.89
N SER A 181 5.63 13.75 9.09
CA SER A 181 6.76 13.05 9.69
C SER A 181 6.30 11.66 10.14
N VAL A 182 7.10 10.64 9.80
CA VAL A 182 6.76 9.23 10.05
C VAL A 182 7.91 8.57 10.81
N MET A 183 7.58 7.63 11.70
CA MET A 183 8.53 6.71 12.32
C MET A 183 8.01 5.29 12.20
N LEU A 184 8.93 4.33 12.04
CA LEU A 184 8.61 2.91 11.94
C LEU A 184 9.11 2.16 13.18
N ALA A 185 8.32 1.19 13.67
CA ALA A 185 8.73 0.27 14.73
C ALA A 185 8.83 -1.17 14.18
N ALA A 186 9.99 -1.79 14.35
CA ALA A 186 10.26 -3.15 13.89
C ALA A 186 9.81 -4.19 14.95
N GLY A 187 8.49 -4.33 15.12
CA GLY A 187 7.91 -5.24 16.10
C GLY A 187 7.80 -6.71 15.66
N ASP A 188 8.10 -7.08 14.40
CA ASP A 188 8.33 -8.49 14.00
C ASP A 188 9.76 -8.92 14.43
N THR A 189 10.01 -8.94 15.73
CA THR A 189 11.33 -9.20 16.33
C THR A 189 11.79 -10.64 16.17
N PHE A 190 10.86 -11.56 15.88
CA PHE A 190 11.19 -12.98 15.67
C PHE A 190 11.86 -13.24 14.33
N ARG A 191 11.59 -12.42 13.32
CA ARG A 191 12.13 -12.60 11.97
C ARG A 191 13.17 -11.53 11.70
N ALA A 192 14.45 -11.87 11.87
CA ALA A 192 15.56 -10.96 11.59
C ALA A 192 15.44 -10.29 10.19
N ALA A 193 15.05 -11.07 9.18
CA ALA A 193 14.81 -10.56 7.83
C ALA A 193 13.66 -9.55 7.72
N ALA A 194 12.64 -9.63 8.60
CA ALA A 194 11.55 -8.64 8.62
C ALA A 194 12.03 -7.30 9.19
N VAL A 195 12.83 -7.33 10.26
CA VAL A 195 13.50 -6.14 10.81
C VAL A 195 14.39 -5.48 9.77
N GLU A 196 15.27 -6.26 9.13
CA GLU A 196 16.17 -5.77 8.06
C GLU A 196 15.36 -5.20 6.88
N GLN A 197 14.30 -5.88 6.45
CA GLN A 197 13.44 -5.40 5.36
C GLN A 197 12.79 -4.05 5.71
N LEU A 198 12.30 -3.88 6.95
CA LEU A 198 11.71 -2.63 7.40
C LEU A 198 12.77 -1.51 7.49
N GLN A 199 13.98 -1.83 7.93
CA GLN A 199 15.12 -0.90 7.94
C GLN A 199 15.47 -0.41 6.53
N VAL A 200 15.52 -1.31 5.54
CA VAL A 200 15.74 -0.94 4.13
C VAL A 200 14.62 -0.03 3.60
N TRP A 201 13.37 -0.27 3.99
CA TRP A 201 12.26 0.63 3.65
C TRP A 201 12.41 2.01 4.30
N GLY A 202 12.83 2.06 5.56
CA GLY A 202 13.13 3.29 6.28
C GLY A 202 14.25 4.08 5.61
N GLU A 203 15.39 3.44 5.35
CA GLU A 203 16.54 4.06 4.69
C GLU A 203 16.17 4.59 3.29
N ARG A 204 15.47 3.78 2.49
CA ARG A 204 15.05 4.18 1.14
C ARG A 204 14.16 5.42 1.13
N ASN A 205 13.35 5.61 2.17
CA ASN A 205 12.44 6.74 2.26
C ASN A 205 12.95 7.83 3.21
N ASP A 206 14.16 7.70 3.78
CA ASP A 206 14.67 8.61 4.82
C ASP A 206 13.65 8.78 5.98
N ILE A 207 13.29 7.63 6.57
CA ILE A 207 12.33 7.50 7.67
C ILE A 207 13.02 6.74 8.81
N PRO A 208 13.02 7.27 10.05
CA PRO A 208 13.64 6.60 11.19
C PRO A 208 12.92 5.29 11.53
N VAL A 209 13.70 4.25 11.82
CA VAL A 209 13.22 2.92 12.21
C VAL A 209 13.77 2.60 13.60
N VAL A 210 12.88 2.29 14.53
CA VAL A 210 13.23 1.79 15.87
C VAL A 210 13.21 0.27 15.82
N ALA A 211 14.34 -0.33 16.18
CA ALA A 211 14.53 -1.78 16.19
C ALA A 211 15.44 -2.19 17.35
N GLN A 212 15.22 -3.39 17.88
CA GLN A 212 16.11 -4.03 18.86
C GLN A 212 16.71 -5.31 18.26
N HIS A 213 17.42 -6.10 19.07
CA HIS A 213 18.00 -7.37 18.64
C HIS A 213 16.92 -8.42 18.30
N THR A 214 17.24 -9.37 17.43
CA THR A 214 16.35 -10.48 17.09
C THR A 214 15.94 -11.26 18.34
N GLY A 215 14.65 -11.54 18.48
CA GLY A 215 14.08 -12.21 19.66
C GLY A 215 13.77 -11.27 20.83
N ALA A 216 13.97 -9.95 20.67
CA ALA A 216 13.50 -8.96 21.64
C ALA A 216 11.98 -9.00 21.81
N ASP A 217 11.50 -8.48 22.94
CA ASP A 217 10.08 -8.36 23.21
C ASP A 217 9.43 -7.30 22.30
N SER A 218 8.50 -7.70 21.43
CA SER A 218 7.83 -6.81 20.47
C SER A 218 7.19 -5.60 21.15
N ALA A 219 6.50 -5.81 22.27
CA ALA A 219 5.86 -4.73 23.02
C ALA A 219 6.87 -3.70 23.55
N SER A 220 8.08 -4.14 23.90
CA SER A 220 9.16 -3.25 24.34
C SER A 220 9.72 -2.42 23.17
N VAL A 221 9.90 -3.02 21.99
CA VAL A 221 10.33 -2.29 20.79
C VAL A 221 9.32 -1.20 20.40
N ILE A 222 8.03 -1.52 20.44
CA ILE A 222 6.97 -0.58 20.08
C ILE A 222 6.81 0.52 21.15
N TYR A 223 7.01 0.20 22.43
CA TYR A 223 7.05 1.19 23.52
C TYR A 223 8.16 2.23 23.29
N ASP A 224 9.40 1.76 23.08
CA ASP A 224 10.55 2.64 22.82
C ASP A 224 10.32 3.50 21.57
N ALA A 225 9.66 2.94 20.56
CA ALA A 225 9.31 3.66 19.35
C ALA A 225 8.30 4.77 19.61
N LEU A 226 7.28 4.52 20.44
CA LEU A 226 6.31 5.54 20.82
C LEU A 226 6.95 6.66 21.67
N GLU A 227 7.80 6.33 22.64
CA GLU A 227 8.54 7.34 23.39
C GLU A 227 9.43 8.19 22.48
N SER A 228 10.15 7.55 21.56
CA SER A 228 11.00 8.23 20.57
C SER A 228 10.20 9.12 19.62
N ALA A 229 9.02 8.66 19.18
CA ALA A 229 8.12 9.43 18.32
C ALA A 229 7.58 10.67 19.05
N LYS A 230 7.12 10.52 20.31
CA LYS A 230 6.69 11.64 21.16
C LYS A 230 7.83 12.65 21.37
N ALA A 231 9.01 12.19 21.76
CA ALA A 231 10.16 13.06 22.01
C ALA A 231 10.63 13.85 20.78
N LYS A 232 10.35 13.34 19.57
CA LYS A 232 10.71 13.96 18.30
C LYS A 232 9.54 14.68 17.62
N ASN A 233 8.36 14.74 18.25
CA ASN A 233 7.12 15.30 17.70
C ASN A 233 6.82 14.74 16.30
N VAL A 234 6.87 13.40 16.16
CA VAL A 234 6.53 12.71 14.92
C VAL A 234 5.01 12.62 14.78
N ASP A 235 4.49 12.85 13.58
CA ASP A 235 3.05 12.84 13.33
C ASP A 235 2.46 11.43 13.35
N VAL A 236 3.17 10.44 12.79
CA VAL A 236 2.67 9.06 12.65
C VAL A 236 3.72 8.02 13.02
N LEU A 237 3.35 7.09 13.91
CA LEU A 237 4.11 5.88 14.22
C LEU A 237 3.43 4.68 13.55
N ILE A 238 4.15 3.94 12.72
CA ILE A 238 3.67 2.68 12.12
C ILE A 238 4.46 1.51 12.71
N ALA A 239 3.79 0.61 13.42
CA ALA A 239 4.39 -0.55 14.06
C ALA A 239 4.10 -1.84 13.29
N ASP A 240 5.15 -2.54 12.87
CA ASP A 240 5.04 -3.91 12.34
C ASP A 240 4.85 -4.91 13.50
N THR A 241 4.14 -6.01 13.25
CA THR A 241 4.00 -7.11 14.22
C THR A 241 4.33 -8.45 13.60
N ALA A 242 4.61 -9.44 14.45
CA ALA A 242 4.73 -10.82 14.00
C ALA A 242 3.43 -11.29 13.32
N GLY A 243 3.55 -12.13 12.27
CA GLY A 243 2.41 -12.65 11.51
C GLY A 243 2.21 -14.16 11.57
N ARG A 244 2.48 -14.79 12.72
CA ARG A 244 2.44 -16.26 12.82
C ARG A 244 0.99 -16.74 12.97
N LEU A 245 0.47 -17.50 11.99
CA LEU A 245 -0.87 -18.13 12.06
C LEU A 245 -0.90 -19.33 13.05
N HIS A 246 0.25 -19.91 13.39
CA HIS A 246 0.33 -21.13 14.18
C HIS A 246 0.55 -20.79 15.66
N THR A 247 -0.46 -21.11 16.49
CA THR A 247 -0.72 -20.72 17.90
C THR A 247 -1.42 -19.36 18.05
N SER A 248 -2.73 -19.35 17.78
CA SER A 248 -3.62 -18.20 17.97
C SER A 248 -3.45 -17.54 19.33
N ASP A 249 -3.27 -18.33 20.39
CA ASP A 249 -3.27 -17.84 21.76
C ASP A 249 -2.03 -16.98 22.04
N ASN A 250 -0.86 -17.45 21.62
CA ASN A 250 0.40 -16.70 21.79
C ASN A 250 0.40 -15.38 20.99
N LEU A 251 -0.11 -15.40 19.75
CA LEU A 251 -0.20 -14.18 18.94
C LEU A 251 -1.17 -13.17 19.56
N MET A 252 -2.34 -13.63 20.02
CA MET A 252 -3.33 -12.76 20.64
C MET A 252 -2.82 -12.18 21.96
N GLU A 253 -2.14 -12.97 22.78
CA GLU A 253 -1.47 -12.49 24.01
C GLU A 253 -0.41 -11.42 23.69
N GLU A 254 0.38 -11.61 22.64
CA GLU A 254 1.37 -10.64 22.19
C GLU A 254 0.71 -9.32 21.76
N LEU A 255 -0.35 -9.37 20.94
CA LEU A 255 -1.08 -8.17 20.52
C LEU A 255 -1.77 -7.44 21.69
N VAL A 256 -2.36 -8.20 22.62
CA VAL A 256 -2.94 -7.64 23.86
C VAL A 256 -1.86 -6.98 24.72
N LYS A 257 -0.68 -7.61 24.81
CA LYS A 257 0.48 -7.04 25.52
C LYS A 257 0.93 -5.74 24.86
N VAL A 258 1.06 -5.70 23.53
CA VAL A 258 1.42 -4.48 22.78
C VAL A 258 0.43 -3.36 23.06
N LYS A 259 -0.89 -3.61 22.92
CA LYS A 259 -1.93 -2.61 23.22
C LYS A 259 -1.83 -2.10 24.67
N ARG A 260 -1.68 -2.99 25.64
CA ARG A 260 -1.55 -2.62 27.06
C ARG A 260 -0.31 -1.75 27.33
N VAL A 261 0.79 -2.03 26.64
CA VAL A 261 2.05 -1.30 26.80
C VAL A 261 1.96 0.08 26.15
N LEU A 262 1.36 0.19 24.96
CA LEU A 262 1.05 1.48 24.32
C LEU A 262 0.15 2.35 25.21
N GLY A 263 -0.89 1.72 25.79
CA GLY A 263 -1.83 2.33 26.73
C GLY A 263 -1.22 3.03 27.95
N LYS A 264 0.05 2.72 28.30
CA LYS A 264 0.76 3.39 29.39
C LYS A 264 1.26 4.79 29.02
N LEU A 265 1.54 5.01 27.73
CA LEU A 265 2.03 6.28 27.20
C LEU A 265 0.91 7.12 26.59
N ASP A 266 -0.08 6.44 26.02
CA ASP A 266 -1.25 7.03 25.41
C ASP A 266 -2.43 6.05 25.51
N ALA A 267 -3.47 6.45 26.25
CA ALA A 267 -4.65 5.62 26.49
C ALA A 267 -5.48 5.37 25.21
N ALA A 268 -5.33 6.21 24.18
CA ALA A 268 -5.99 6.04 22.89
C ALA A 268 -5.22 5.14 21.92
N ALA A 269 -3.94 4.83 22.20
CA ALA A 269 -3.12 4.00 21.32
C ALA A 269 -3.42 2.48 21.44
N PRO A 270 -3.35 1.72 20.34
CA PRO A 270 -3.20 2.19 18.96
C PRO A 270 -4.47 2.86 18.44
N HIS A 271 -4.31 3.91 17.63
CA HIS A 271 -5.41 4.67 17.06
C HIS A 271 -6.05 3.93 15.88
N GLU A 272 -5.23 3.18 15.14
CA GLU A 272 -5.66 2.30 14.04
C GLU A 272 -5.00 0.92 14.21
N VAL A 273 -5.79 -0.14 13.99
CA VAL A 273 -5.30 -1.51 13.88
C VAL A 273 -5.66 -2.02 12.48
N MET A 274 -4.65 -2.27 11.66
CA MET A 274 -4.77 -2.53 10.22
C MET A 274 -4.28 -3.91 9.83
#